data_AF-A0A8T5MZX8-F1
#
_entry.id   AF-A0A8T5MZX8-F1
#
_cell.length_a   1.000
_cell.length_b   1.000
_cell.length_c   1.000
_cell.angle_alpha   90.00
_cell.angle_beta   90.00
_cell.angle_gamma   90.00
#
_symmetry.space_group_name_H-M   'P 1'
#
loop_
_entity.id
_entity.type
_entity.pdbx_description
1 polymer ?
#
loop_
_entity_poly.entity_id
_entity_poly.type
_entity_poly.pdbx_seq_one_letter_code
_entity_poly.pdbx_strand_id
1 'polypeptide(L)'
;MEIKQFFKTPSVAEISKYKNHREISENLIENLLNINPDEAIIIRKDLIPSKYPNAKKFKKHGIEIIIPRYESLEQAVKIKKTPVQLRERVFNKIKNKAYRGYSFKPFTGTDKRTRNVFLDDCLEGAKICAYTKQDIKFKPLINVKVYDDAGRVQKDGAEAIIKVPSRIKNQSNYEFKFSSIPVIDSPEKWGISYNIMTTHNCKDKLFNIRYNYLHDKENSRQFNFCAHEIAAYLAIIDYYWNNKKNIIPLQMNQFAIPTQYAVNFYNILCRNTLIQTSKDKNPRKLNKVEKEILLWGLVHKKGHDKTFFARDKIKNYDWGFKKAVL
;
A
#
# COMPACT_ATOMS: atom_id res chain seq x y z
N MET A 1 21.89 -10.68 4.69
CA MET A 1 21.39 -10.22 3.36
C MET A 1 21.47 -8.71 3.31
N GLU A 2 22.17 -8.14 2.33
CA GLU A 2 22.37 -6.69 2.23
C GLU A 2 21.22 -6.01 1.47
N ILE A 3 20.66 -4.92 2.00
CA ILE A 3 19.58 -4.15 1.36
C ILE A 3 20.20 -3.18 0.34
N LYS A 4 19.57 -3.00 -0.83
CA LYS A 4 20.01 -2.01 -1.83
C LYS A 4 19.92 -0.60 -1.24
N GLN A 5 20.84 0.28 -1.61
CA GLN A 5 20.93 1.62 -1.02
C GLN A 5 19.60 2.38 -1.09
N PHE A 6 18.89 2.32 -2.22
CA PHE A 6 17.57 2.94 -2.42
C PHE A 6 16.46 2.46 -1.46
N PHE A 7 16.62 1.31 -0.79
CA PHE A 7 15.66 0.82 0.20
C PHE A 7 16.20 0.87 1.63
N LYS A 8 17.45 1.33 1.82
CA LYS A 8 18.06 1.42 3.14
C LYS A 8 17.34 2.47 3.98
N THR A 9 17.10 2.15 5.25
CA THR A 9 16.56 3.07 6.24
C THR A 9 17.59 3.28 7.35
N PRO A 10 17.75 4.51 7.89
CA PRO A 10 18.66 4.77 9.01
C PRO A 10 18.34 3.87 10.20
N SER A 11 19.33 3.23 10.79
CA SER A 11 19.28 2.44 12.03
C SER A 11 18.84 3.30 13.23
N VAL A 12 18.46 2.67 14.34
CA VAL A 12 18.13 3.39 15.59
C VAL A 12 19.30 4.27 16.01
N ALA A 13 20.54 3.75 15.97
CA ALA A 13 21.73 4.52 16.31
C ALA A 13 21.98 5.71 15.37
N GLU A 14 21.69 5.58 14.06
CA GLU A 14 21.79 6.72 13.14
C GLU A 14 20.72 7.79 13.42
N ILE A 15 19.51 7.39 13.80
CA ILE A 15 18.43 8.32 14.17
C ILE A 15 18.72 9.00 15.53
N SER A 16 19.29 8.26 16.49
CA SER A 16 19.69 8.82 17.79
C SER A 16 20.88 9.78 17.72
N LYS A 17 21.58 9.87 16.58
CA LYS A 17 22.70 10.80 16.37
C LYS A 17 22.27 12.18 15.88
N TYR A 18 20.99 12.39 15.61
CA TYR A 18 20.49 13.72 15.26
C TYR A 18 20.74 14.69 16.42
N LYS A 19 21.10 15.94 16.10
CA LYS A 19 21.49 16.93 17.14
C LYS A 19 20.33 17.24 18.08
N ASN A 20 19.13 17.34 17.52
CA ASN A 20 17.92 17.70 18.25
C ASN A 20 16.97 16.50 18.36
N HIS A 21 16.44 16.28 19.55
CA HIS A 21 15.42 15.28 19.83
C HIS A 21 14.17 15.95 20.38
N ARG A 22 13.01 15.61 19.83
CA ARG A 22 11.72 16.05 20.37
C ARG A 22 10.86 14.87 20.77
N GLU A 23 10.44 14.88 22.01
CA GLU A 23 9.55 13.86 22.55
C GLU A 23 8.10 14.31 22.41
N ILE A 24 7.25 13.42 21.89
CA ILE A 24 5.83 13.73 21.67
C ILE A 24 4.94 12.58 22.15
N SER A 25 3.81 12.93 22.77
CA SER A 25 2.77 11.97 23.18
C SER A 25 1.39 12.33 22.59
N GLU A 26 1.21 13.58 22.15
CA GLU A 26 -0.03 14.12 21.63
C GLU A 26 0.15 14.80 20.28
N ASN A 27 -0.97 15.12 19.62
CA ASN A 27 -1.00 15.79 18.32
C ASN A 27 -0.01 15.20 17.30
N LEU A 28 0.15 13.87 17.34
CA LEU A 28 1.25 13.15 16.69
C LEU A 28 1.42 13.52 15.22
N ILE A 29 0.31 13.62 14.48
CA ILE A 29 0.33 13.94 13.04
C ILE A 29 0.83 15.36 12.79
N GLU A 30 0.46 16.33 13.63
CA GLU A 30 0.91 17.71 13.49
C GLU A 30 2.39 17.85 13.78
N ASN A 31 2.80 17.26 14.90
CA ASN A 31 4.19 17.22 15.30
C ASN A 31 5.05 16.56 14.21
N LEU A 32 4.66 15.40 13.70
CA LEU A 32 5.39 14.71 12.63
C LEU A 32 5.46 15.53 11.33
N LEU A 33 4.42 16.32 11.01
CA LEU A 33 4.44 17.19 9.83
C LEU A 33 5.33 18.42 10.00
N ASN A 34 5.49 18.91 11.23
CA ASN A 34 6.29 20.08 11.60
C ASN A 34 7.65 19.66 12.18
N ILE A 35 8.25 18.61 11.64
CA ILE A 35 9.59 18.17 12.04
C ILE A 35 10.64 18.94 11.24
N ASN A 36 11.73 19.35 11.90
CA ASN A 36 12.87 19.92 11.19
C ASN A 36 13.71 18.82 10.52
N PRO A 37 14.40 19.10 9.39
CA PRO A 37 15.22 18.11 8.69
C PRO A 37 16.31 17.47 9.57
N ASP A 38 16.86 18.24 10.52
CA ASP A 38 17.94 17.82 11.43
C ASP A 38 17.45 17.41 12.83
N GLU A 39 16.17 17.03 12.94
CA GLU A 39 15.53 16.60 14.18
C GLU A 39 15.09 15.12 14.11
N ALA A 40 15.21 14.44 15.25
CA ALA A 40 14.58 13.14 15.49
C ALA A 40 13.39 13.29 16.45
N ILE A 41 12.32 12.55 16.18
CA ILE A 41 11.12 12.50 17.03
C ILE A 41 11.07 11.17 17.78
N ILE A 42 10.82 11.22 19.08
CA ILE A 42 10.54 10.05 19.91
C ILE A 42 9.07 10.10 20.35
N ILE A 43 8.27 9.16 19.87
CA ILE A 43 6.88 9.02 20.30
C ILE A 43 6.85 8.29 21.65
N ARG A 44 6.39 8.98 22.70
CA ARG A 44 6.21 8.49 24.07
C ARG A 44 4.77 8.03 24.30
N LYS A 45 4.29 7.08 23.49
CA LYS A 45 2.90 6.61 23.54
C LYS A 45 2.71 5.23 22.91
N ASP A 46 1.83 4.44 23.51
CA ASP A 46 1.28 3.24 22.88
C ASP A 46 0.35 3.59 21.72
N LEU A 47 0.79 3.29 20.49
CA LEU A 47 -0.02 3.51 19.28
C LEU A 47 -1.03 2.39 19.03
N ILE A 48 -0.71 1.16 19.47
CA ILE A 48 -1.64 0.04 19.37
C ILE A 48 -2.77 0.25 20.37
N PRO A 49 -4.06 0.27 19.96
CA PRO A 49 -5.15 0.46 20.89
C PRO A 49 -5.15 -0.61 21.98
N SER A 50 -5.39 -0.20 23.23
CA SER A 50 -5.28 -1.04 24.44
C SER A 50 -6.11 -2.33 24.40
N LYS A 51 -7.22 -2.34 23.66
CA LYS A 51 -8.05 -3.54 23.43
C LYS A 51 -7.35 -4.65 22.65
N TYR A 52 -6.19 -4.39 22.05
CA TYR A 52 -5.37 -5.39 21.37
C TYR A 52 -4.06 -5.61 22.13
N PRO A 53 -3.68 -6.86 22.42
CA PRO A 53 -2.50 -7.14 23.24
C PRO A 53 -1.18 -6.81 22.53
N ASN A 54 -1.16 -6.81 21.19
CA ASN A 54 0.01 -6.52 20.38
C ASN A 54 -0.35 -6.15 18.93
N ALA A 55 0.65 -5.66 18.19
CA ALA A 55 0.54 -5.29 16.79
C ALA A 55 0.03 -6.43 15.89
N LYS A 56 0.42 -7.69 16.15
CA LYS A 56 -0.03 -8.85 15.36
C LYS A 56 -1.54 -9.08 15.50
N LYS A 57 -2.10 -8.95 16.71
CA LYS A 57 -3.54 -9.04 16.94
C LYS A 57 -4.29 -7.86 16.34
N PHE A 58 -3.77 -6.63 16.44
CA PHE A 58 -4.35 -5.47 15.74
C PHE A 58 -4.35 -5.67 14.22
N LYS A 59 -3.26 -6.15 13.62
CA LYS A 59 -3.22 -6.41 12.16
C LYS A 59 -4.27 -7.44 11.72
N LYS A 60 -4.61 -8.40 12.58
CA LYS A 60 -5.59 -9.46 12.29
C LYS A 60 -7.04 -9.05 12.56
N HIS A 61 -7.29 -8.31 13.63
CA HIS A 61 -8.63 -8.02 14.20
C HIS A 61 -8.94 -6.53 14.39
N GLY A 62 -8.02 -5.66 13.98
CA GLY A 62 -8.17 -4.21 13.97
C GLY A 62 -9.37 -3.77 13.15
N ILE A 63 -9.90 -2.59 13.47
CA ILE A 63 -10.94 -1.96 12.67
C ILE A 63 -10.36 -1.71 11.27
N GLU A 64 -11.06 -2.15 10.24
CA GLU A 64 -10.71 -1.90 8.85
C GLU A 64 -11.69 -0.91 8.22
N ILE A 65 -11.22 -0.23 7.17
CA ILE A 65 -12.07 0.62 6.35
C ILE A 65 -12.68 -0.21 5.24
N ILE A 66 -14.01 -0.39 5.27
CA ILE A 66 -14.70 -1.20 4.28
C ILE A 66 -15.09 -0.30 3.10
N ILE A 67 -14.51 -0.57 1.93
CA ILE A 67 -14.96 0.04 0.68
C ILE A 67 -16.32 -0.57 0.32
N PRO A 68 -17.30 0.27 -0.10
CA PRO A 68 -18.61 -0.16 -0.55
C PRO A 68 -18.54 -1.40 -1.45
N ARG A 69 -19.32 -2.42 -1.07
CA ARG A 69 -19.42 -3.69 -1.76
C ARG A 69 -20.69 -3.65 -2.59
N TYR A 70 -20.58 -4.05 -3.85
CA TYR A 70 -21.75 -4.26 -4.68
C TYR A 70 -22.31 -5.67 -4.42
N GLU A 71 -23.60 -5.83 -4.61
CA GLU A 71 -24.29 -7.12 -4.54
C GLU A 71 -24.25 -7.83 -5.89
N SER A 72 -24.25 -7.06 -6.98
CA SER A 72 -24.29 -7.56 -8.35
C SER A 72 -23.56 -6.65 -9.35
N LEU A 73 -23.36 -7.15 -10.56
CA LEU A 73 -22.78 -6.39 -11.66
C LEU A 73 -23.70 -5.27 -12.11
N GLU A 74 -25.00 -5.53 -12.18
CA GLU A 74 -26.03 -4.55 -12.56
C GLU A 74 -26.03 -3.36 -11.60
N GLN A 75 -25.88 -3.62 -10.30
CA GLN A 75 -25.77 -2.56 -9.29
C GLN A 75 -24.51 -1.70 -9.51
N ALA A 76 -23.35 -2.33 -9.75
CA ALA A 76 -22.11 -1.62 -10.01
C ALA A 76 -22.17 -0.75 -11.28
N VAL A 77 -22.76 -1.31 -12.35
CA VAL A 77 -22.97 -0.64 -13.65
C VAL A 77 -23.99 0.51 -13.53
N LYS A 78 -25.00 0.39 -12.67
CA LYS A 78 -25.96 1.47 -12.39
C LYS A 78 -25.30 2.62 -11.61
N ILE A 79 -24.49 2.31 -10.59
CA ILE A 79 -23.87 3.30 -9.72
C ILE A 79 -22.69 4.03 -10.41
N LYS A 80 -21.93 3.34 -11.28
CA LYS A 80 -20.80 3.89 -12.07
C LYS A 80 -19.73 4.62 -11.24
N LYS A 81 -19.52 4.23 -9.99
CA LYS A 81 -18.48 4.82 -9.12
C LYS A 81 -17.20 4.01 -9.18
N THR A 82 -16.15 4.65 -9.71
CA THR A 82 -14.78 4.09 -9.81
C THR A 82 -14.22 3.72 -8.44
N PRO A 83 -13.30 2.74 -8.35
CA PRO A 83 -12.63 2.42 -7.10
C PRO A 83 -12.01 3.63 -6.40
N VAL A 84 -11.46 4.59 -7.15
CA VAL A 84 -10.90 5.83 -6.57
C VAL A 84 -11.98 6.71 -5.94
N GLN A 85 -13.12 6.91 -6.59
CA GLN A 85 -14.26 7.67 -6.04
C GLN A 85 -14.85 6.99 -4.79
N LEU A 86 -14.90 5.66 -4.78
CA LEU A 86 -15.35 4.91 -3.61
C LEU A 86 -14.38 5.07 -2.43
N ARG A 87 -13.06 5.00 -2.68
CA ARG A 87 -12.04 5.26 -1.67
C ARG A 87 -12.13 6.68 -1.14
N GLU A 88 -12.16 7.68 -2.02
CA GLU A 88 -12.30 9.10 -1.66
C GLU A 88 -13.46 9.33 -0.70
N ARG A 89 -14.66 8.85 -1.07
CA ARG A 89 -15.87 8.98 -0.26
C ARG A 89 -15.70 8.40 1.14
N VAL A 90 -15.03 7.26 1.27
CA VAL A 90 -14.88 6.57 2.55
C VAL A 90 -13.75 7.19 3.37
N PHE A 91 -12.61 7.47 2.74
CA PHE A 91 -11.42 8.02 3.39
C PHE A 91 -11.69 9.42 3.96
N ASN A 92 -12.51 10.22 3.29
CA ASN A 92 -12.92 11.55 3.78
C ASN A 92 -13.95 11.49 4.92
N LYS A 93 -14.53 10.32 5.22
CA LYS A 93 -15.54 10.12 6.26
C LYS A 93 -15.03 9.35 7.48
N ILE A 94 -13.73 9.02 7.52
CA ILE A 94 -13.18 8.26 8.63
C ILE A 94 -13.20 9.09 9.92
N LYS A 95 -13.56 8.45 11.03
CA LYS A 95 -13.66 9.10 12.35
C LYS A 95 -12.57 8.63 13.32
N ASN A 96 -12.03 7.43 13.09
CA ASN A 96 -10.94 6.90 13.91
C ASN A 96 -9.59 7.26 13.28
N LYS A 97 -8.52 7.21 14.07
CA LYS A 97 -7.14 7.38 13.62
C LYS A 97 -6.44 6.03 13.45
N ALA A 98 -6.89 4.99 14.17
CA ALA A 98 -6.27 3.67 14.20
C ALA A 98 -7.09 2.66 13.38
N TYR A 99 -6.77 2.56 12.09
CA TYR A 99 -7.26 1.49 11.23
C TYR A 99 -6.13 0.52 10.86
N ARG A 100 -6.47 -0.74 10.61
CA ARG A 100 -5.51 -1.75 10.15
C ARG A 100 -5.29 -1.74 8.64
N GLY A 101 -5.97 -0.90 7.88
CA GLY A 101 -6.01 -0.93 6.41
C GLY A 101 -7.43 -0.78 5.88
N TYR A 102 -7.59 -0.89 4.57
CA TYR A 102 -8.89 -0.89 3.91
C TYR A 102 -9.14 -2.20 3.16
N SER A 103 -10.41 -2.52 2.92
CA SER A 103 -10.80 -3.77 2.29
C SER A 103 -11.88 -3.61 1.24
N PHE A 104 -11.85 -4.48 0.24
CA PHE A 104 -12.91 -4.67 -0.75
C PHE A 104 -13.18 -6.16 -0.94
N LYS A 105 -14.33 -6.54 -1.51
CA LYS A 105 -14.71 -7.94 -1.65
C LYS A 105 -15.25 -8.20 -3.06
N PRO A 106 -14.72 -9.20 -3.78
CA PRO A 106 -15.38 -9.77 -4.96
C PRO A 106 -16.89 -9.94 -4.78
N PHE A 107 -17.65 -9.49 -5.76
CA PHE A 107 -19.09 -9.74 -5.83
C PHE A 107 -19.47 -10.64 -7.02
N THR A 108 -18.65 -10.62 -8.09
CA THR A 108 -18.72 -11.56 -9.22
C THR A 108 -17.81 -12.78 -9.01
N GLY A 109 -18.10 -13.90 -9.68
CA GLY A 109 -17.27 -15.11 -9.64
C GLY A 109 -17.37 -15.92 -8.34
N THR A 110 -16.55 -16.97 -8.25
CA THR A 110 -16.58 -17.95 -7.15
C THR A 110 -15.71 -17.55 -5.95
N ASP A 111 -14.68 -16.74 -6.14
CA ASP A 111 -13.85 -16.25 -5.05
C ASP A 111 -14.62 -15.18 -4.27
N LYS A 112 -14.89 -15.43 -2.99
CA LYS A 112 -15.56 -14.48 -2.07
C LYS A 112 -14.64 -13.99 -0.95
N ARG A 113 -13.32 -14.15 -1.07
CA ARG A 113 -12.36 -13.75 -0.04
C ARG A 113 -12.19 -12.24 0.00
N THR A 114 -12.27 -11.66 1.19
CA THR A 114 -11.98 -10.23 1.40
C THR A 114 -10.55 -9.91 1.00
N ARG A 115 -10.38 -8.83 0.21
CA ARG A 115 -9.11 -8.27 -0.21
C ARG A 115 -8.73 -7.14 0.72
N ASN A 116 -7.60 -7.24 1.40
CA ASN A 116 -7.07 -6.18 2.25
C ASN A 116 -5.88 -5.49 1.60
N VAL A 117 -5.83 -4.17 1.78
CA VAL A 117 -4.74 -3.32 1.36
C VAL A 117 -4.31 -2.43 2.53
N PHE A 118 -3.00 -2.35 2.73
CA PHE A 118 -2.38 -1.50 3.75
C PHE A 118 -1.76 -0.27 3.07
N LEU A 119 -1.89 0.91 3.68
CA LEU A 119 -1.31 2.15 3.16
C LEU A 119 0.22 2.10 3.16
N ASP A 120 0.84 1.44 4.14
CA ASP A 120 2.28 1.18 4.17
C ASP A 120 2.72 0.35 2.94
N ASP A 121 1.94 -0.68 2.55
CA ASP A 121 2.22 -1.47 1.35
C ASP A 121 2.03 -0.64 0.07
N CYS A 122 1.07 0.29 0.03
CA CYS A 122 0.90 1.23 -1.08
C CYS A 122 2.12 2.14 -1.28
N LEU A 123 2.65 2.70 -0.19
CA LEU A 123 3.85 3.54 -0.21
C LEU A 123 5.09 2.74 -0.61
N GLU A 124 5.27 1.57 -0.02
CA GLU A 124 6.39 0.68 -0.34
C GLU A 124 6.30 0.12 -1.77
N GLY A 125 5.10 -0.14 -2.29
CA GLY A 125 4.88 -0.54 -3.68
C GLY A 125 5.18 0.59 -4.66
N ALA A 126 4.76 1.81 -4.34
CA ALA A 126 5.12 3.01 -5.10
C ALA A 126 6.64 3.24 -5.08
N LYS A 127 7.31 3.00 -3.95
CA LYS A 127 8.78 3.09 -3.82
C LYS A 127 9.49 2.09 -4.74
N ILE A 128 9.05 0.82 -4.76
CA ILE A 128 9.59 -0.18 -5.68
C ILE A 128 9.38 0.24 -7.14
N CYS A 129 8.20 0.78 -7.48
CA CYS A 129 7.91 1.27 -8.82
C CYS A 129 8.76 2.50 -9.21
N ALA A 130 9.08 3.39 -8.26
CA ALA A 130 9.97 4.53 -8.50
C ALA A 130 11.42 4.07 -8.71
N TYR A 131 11.90 3.11 -7.91
CA TYR A 131 13.24 2.54 -8.04
C TYR A 131 13.55 2.05 -9.46
N THR A 132 12.57 1.42 -10.12
CA THR A 132 12.74 0.85 -11.46
C THR A 132 12.83 1.88 -12.58
N LYS A 133 12.53 3.14 -12.26
CA LYS A 133 12.52 4.26 -13.19
C LYS A 133 13.69 5.22 -12.96
N GLN A 134 14.60 4.90 -12.04
CA GLN A 134 15.82 5.65 -11.82
C GLN A 134 16.82 5.43 -12.95
N ASP A 135 17.52 6.49 -13.33
CA ASP A 135 18.56 6.44 -14.36
C ASP A 135 19.87 5.93 -13.76
N ILE A 136 19.94 4.61 -13.57
CA ILE A 136 21.11 3.90 -13.05
C ILE A 136 21.69 3.05 -14.20
N LYS A 137 23.03 2.91 -14.25
CA LYS A 137 23.77 2.11 -15.27
C LYS A 137 23.13 0.74 -15.56
N PHE A 138 22.49 0.13 -14.57
CA PHE A 138 21.60 -1.02 -14.72
C PHE A 138 20.18 -0.62 -14.34
N LYS A 139 19.32 -0.35 -15.33
CA LYS A 139 17.90 -0.02 -15.09
C LYS A 139 17.21 -1.26 -14.54
N PRO A 140 16.81 -1.30 -13.26
CA PRO A 140 16.02 -2.41 -12.76
C PRO A 140 14.64 -2.28 -13.39
N LEU A 141 14.25 -3.15 -14.30
CA LEU A 141 12.96 -3.03 -14.99
C LEU A 141 11.90 -3.90 -14.30
N ILE A 142 10.70 -3.34 -14.15
CA ILE A 142 9.52 -4.19 -13.98
C ILE A 142 9.12 -4.63 -15.38
N ASN A 143 9.30 -5.91 -15.67
CA ASN A 143 8.89 -6.48 -16.96
C ASN A 143 7.41 -6.88 -16.85
N VAL A 144 6.59 -6.42 -17.79
CA VAL A 144 5.15 -6.73 -17.86
C VAL A 144 4.90 -7.41 -19.21
N LYS A 145 4.55 -8.69 -19.17
CA LYS A 145 4.10 -9.45 -20.34
C LYS A 145 2.60 -9.67 -20.21
N VAL A 146 1.81 -8.97 -21.02
CA VAL A 146 0.34 -9.04 -21.01
C VAL A 146 -0.18 -10.12 -21.95
N TYR A 147 -1.32 -10.68 -21.59
CA TYR A 147 -2.11 -11.64 -22.37
C TYR A 147 -3.54 -11.08 -22.44
N ASP A 148 -3.73 -10.14 -23.37
CA ASP A 148 -4.95 -9.33 -23.53
C ASP A 148 -5.64 -9.50 -24.89
N ASP A 149 -5.17 -10.45 -25.70
CA ASP A 149 -5.68 -10.83 -27.01
C ASP A 149 -6.70 -11.98 -26.95
N ALA A 150 -6.89 -12.62 -25.80
CA ALA A 150 -7.85 -13.71 -25.67
C ALA A 150 -9.31 -13.23 -25.77
N GLY A 151 -10.17 -13.98 -26.48
CA GLY A 151 -11.58 -13.62 -26.69
C GLY A 151 -12.44 -13.47 -25.41
N ARG A 152 -11.93 -13.92 -24.27
CA ARG A 152 -12.61 -13.82 -22.96
C ARG A 152 -12.16 -12.61 -22.12
N VAL A 153 -11.22 -11.79 -22.58
CA VAL A 153 -10.66 -10.65 -21.82
C VAL A 153 -11.74 -9.66 -21.39
N GLN A 154 -12.80 -9.47 -22.18
CA GLN A 154 -13.92 -8.61 -21.80
C GLN A 154 -14.64 -9.12 -20.55
N LYS A 155 -14.76 -10.43 -20.37
CA LYS A 155 -15.50 -11.04 -19.24
C LYS A 155 -14.62 -11.33 -18.03
N ASP A 156 -13.41 -11.84 -18.28
CA ASP A 156 -12.54 -12.36 -17.22
C ASP A 156 -11.44 -11.36 -16.82
N GLY A 157 -11.16 -10.37 -17.67
CA GLY A 157 -10.00 -9.49 -17.58
C GLY A 157 -8.75 -10.10 -18.23
N ALA A 158 -7.75 -9.26 -18.46
CA ALA A 158 -6.45 -9.70 -18.95
C ALA A 158 -5.63 -10.37 -17.84
N GLU A 159 -4.67 -11.19 -18.26
CA GLU A 159 -3.61 -11.70 -17.40
C GLU A 159 -2.28 -11.03 -17.75
N ALA A 160 -1.38 -10.95 -16.77
CA ALA A 160 -0.01 -10.51 -17.00
C ALA A 160 0.97 -11.32 -16.16
N ILE A 161 2.11 -11.68 -16.77
CA ILE A 161 3.28 -12.16 -16.03
C ILE A 161 4.16 -10.94 -15.75
N ILE A 162 4.48 -10.72 -14.48
CA ILE A 162 5.26 -9.56 -14.04
C ILE A 162 6.51 -10.01 -13.29
N LYS A 163 7.64 -9.38 -13.61
CA LYS A 163 8.90 -9.50 -12.86
C LYS A 163 9.13 -8.22 -12.07
N VAL A 164 9.11 -8.28 -10.74
CA VAL A 164 9.32 -7.14 -9.84
C VAL A 164 10.65 -7.29 -9.10
N PRO A 165 11.51 -6.27 -9.03
CA PRO A 165 12.81 -6.42 -8.37
C PRO A 165 12.69 -6.61 -6.86
N SER A 166 13.60 -7.41 -6.31
CA SER A 166 13.80 -7.47 -4.86
C SER A 166 14.48 -6.19 -4.33
N ARG A 167 14.23 -5.89 -3.05
CA ARG A 167 14.91 -4.82 -2.30
C ARG A 167 16.30 -5.25 -1.81
N ILE A 168 16.60 -6.54 -1.84
CA ILE A 168 17.85 -7.13 -1.39
C ILE A 168 18.83 -7.20 -2.55
N LYS A 169 20.10 -6.89 -2.30
CA LYS A 169 21.17 -7.00 -3.30
C LYS A 169 21.35 -8.46 -3.74
N ASN A 170 21.60 -8.66 -5.03
CA ASN A 170 21.86 -9.96 -5.65
C ASN A 170 20.72 -11.00 -5.51
N GLN A 171 19.55 -10.61 -4.99
CA GLN A 171 18.38 -11.47 -5.00
C GLN A 171 17.67 -11.37 -6.36
N SER A 172 17.22 -12.51 -6.86
CA SER A 172 16.42 -12.59 -8.08
C SER A 172 15.15 -11.76 -7.98
N ASN A 173 14.66 -11.34 -9.14
CA ASN A 173 13.37 -10.67 -9.24
C ASN A 173 12.24 -11.65 -8.88
N TYR A 174 11.19 -11.13 -8.26
CA TYR A 174 9.96 -11.88 -8.04
C TYR A 174 9.19 -11.96 -9.35
N GLU A 175 8.93 -13.17 -9.82
CA GLU A 175 8.11 -13.42 -10.99
C GLU A 175 6.79 -14.06 -10.55
N PHE A 176 5.68 -13.48 -10.98
CA PHE A 176 4.35 -13.97 -10.65
C PHE A 176 3.31 -13.51 -11.66
N LYS A 177 2.16 -14.19 -11.65
CA LYS A 177 1.01 -13.88 -12.50
C LYS A 177 0.05 -12.96 -11.75
N PHE A 178 -0.53 -12.03 -12.49
CA PHE A 178 -1.62 -11.16 -12.08
C PHE A 178 -2.80 -11.44 -12.99
N SER A 179 -3.98 -11.69 -12.42
CA SER A 179 -5.18 -12.06 -13.17
C SER A 179 -6.31 -11.08 -12.86
N SER A 180 -7.29 -11.02 -13.77
CA SER A 180 -8.44 -10.13 -13.70
C SER A 180 -8.05 -8.65 -13.74
N ILE A 181 -7.20 -8.28 -14.71
CA ILE A 181 -6.85 -6.88 -14.98
C ILE A 181 -7.92 -6.32 -15.95
N PRO A 182 -8.69 -5.29 -15.55
CA PRO A 182 -9.66 -4.68 -16.46
C PRO A 182 -8.91 -3.82 -17.51
N VAL A 183 -9.06 -4.19 -18.78
CA VAL A 183 -8.39 -3.50 -19.90
C VAL A 183 -9.35 -3.08 -21.01
N ILE A 184 -10.60 -3.54 -21.00
CA ILE A 184 -11.64 -3.14 -21.95
C ILE A 184 -12.64 -2.24 -21.24
N ASP A 185 -13.07 -1.16 -21.91
CA ASP A 185 -14.13 -0.31 -21.40
C ASP A 185 -15.51 -0.96 -21.64
N SER A 186 -15.88 -1.88 -20.75
CA SER A 186 -17.17 -2.58 -20.80
C SER A 186 -17.85 -2.60 -19.43
N PRO A 187 -19.15 -2.96 -19.35
CA PRO A 187 -19.83 -3.15 -18.07
C PRO A 187 -19.11 -4.12 -17.13
N GLU A 188 -18.47 -5.17 -17.66
CA GLU A 188 -17.78 -6.20 -16.89
C GLU A 188 -16.54 -5.67 -16.13
N LYS A 189 -15.94 -4.56 -16.57
CA LYS A 189 -14.73 -3.98 -15.94
C LYS A 189 -14.89 -3.74 -14.44
N TRP A 190 -16.12 -3.44 -14.02
CA TRP A 190 -16.50 -3.26 -12.62
C TRP A 190 -16.29 -4.54 -11.81
N GLY A 191 -16.83 -5.67 -12.27
CA GLY A 191 -16.66 -6.98 -11.62
C GLY A 191 -15.21 -7.46 -11.67
N ILE A 192 -14.56 -7.31 -12.83
CA ILE A 192 -13.15 -7.69 -13.03
C ILE A 192 -12.24 -6.98 -12.01
N SER A 193 -12.42 -5.66 -11.82
CA SER A 193 -11.61 -4.87 -10.89
C SER A 193 -11.67 -5.34 -9.43
N TYR A 194 -12.76 -5.97 -9.01
CA TYR A 194 -12.89 -6.52 -7.66
C TYR A 194 -12.33 -7.94 -7.53
N ASN A 195 -12.15 -8.64 -8.67
CA ASN A 195 -11.68 -10.02 -8.75
C ASN A 195 -10.16 -10.17 -8.88
N ILE A 196 -9.43 -9.05 -8.88
CA ILE A 196 -7.97 -9.02 -8.92
C ILE A 196 -7.34 -10.07 -7.98
N MET A 197 -6.42 -10.86 -8.53
CA MET A 197 -5.67 -11.88 -7.82
C MET A 197 -4.25 -12.03 -8.37
N THR A 198 -3.36 -12.62 -7.57
CA THR A 198 -1.99 -12.90 -7.98
C THR A 198 -1.53 -14.27 -7.49
N THR A 199 -0.51 -14.83 -8.14
CA THR A 199 0.20 -16.03 -7.66
C THR A 199 1.37 -15.68 -6.73
N HIS A 200 1.57 -14.40 -6.39
CA HIS A 200 2.71 -13.96 -5.59
C HIS A 200 2.62 -14.47 -4.15
N ASN A 201 3.63 -15.24 -3.73
CA ASN A 201 3.78 -15.73 -2.37
C ASN A 201 5.10 -15.24 -1.78
N CYS A 202 5.04 -14.34 -0.79
CA CYS A 202 6.20 -13.89 -0.03
C CYS A 202 6.16 -14.45 1.39
N LYS A 203 7.29 -14.46 2.09
CA LYS A 203 7.39 -14.98 3.46
C LYS A 203 6.34 -14.39 4.40
N ASP A 204 6.02 -13.10 4.26
CA ASP A 204 5.00 -12.43 5.08
C ASP A 204 3.59 -13.00 4.89
N LYS A 205 3.28 -13.57 3.71
CA LYS A 205 1.99 -14.22 3.44
C LYS A 205 1.89 -15.60 4.05
N LEU A 206 3.00 -16.34 4.16
CA LEU A 206 3.03 -17.69 4.73
C LEU A 206 2.55 -17.71 6.20
N PHE A 207 2.86 -16.65 6.95
CA PHE A 207 2.50 -16.57 8.37
C PHE A 207 1.10 -16.00 8.65
N ASN A 208 0.29 -15.72 7.62
CA ASN A 208 -1.10 -15.28 7.77
C ASN A 208 -2.04 -16.48 8.00
N ILE A 209 -1.75 -17.28 9.02
CA ILE A 209 -2.53 -18.46 9.37
C ILE A 209 -3.84 -18.01 10.06
N ARG A 210 -4.96 -18.43 9.48
CA ARG A 210 -6.31 -18.27 10.04
C ARG A 210 -7.00 -19.62 10.00
N TYR A 211 -7.60 -19.99 11.13
CA TYR A 211 -8.41 -21.20 11.25
C TYR A 211 -9.83 -20.85 10.81
N ASN A 212 -10.42 -21.71 9.99
CA ASN A 212 -11.87 -21.70 9.75
C ASN A 212 -12.50 -22.51 10.87
N TYR A 213 -13.46 -21.93 11.60
CA TYR A 213 -14.30 -22.73 12.49
C TYR A 213 -15.47 -23.35 11.70
N LEU A 214 -15.98 -24.50 12.16
CA LEU A 214 -17.02 -25.28 11.48
C LEU A 214 -18.29 -24.48 11.11
N HIS A 215 -18.54 -23.37 11.81
CA HIS A 215 -19.72 -22.51 11.65
C HIS A 215 -19.40 -21.11 11.10
N ASP A 216 -18.15 -20.85 10.68
CA ASP A 216 -17.79 -19.55 10.11
C ASP A 216 -18.47 -19.36 8.76
N LYS A 217 -19.52 -18.52 8.73
CA LYS A 217 -20.24 -18.11 7.51
C LYS A 217 -19.35 -17.34 6.50
N GLU A 218 -18.25 -16.75 6.97
CA GLU A 218 -17.26 -16.11 6.12
C GLU A 218 -15.99 -16.97 6.06
N ASN A 219 -15.52 -17.24 4.83
CA ASN A 219 -14.21 -17.84 4.60
C ASN A 219 -13.16 -16.97 5.32
N SER A 220 -12.60 -17.42 6.44
CA SER A 220 -11.65 -16.63 7.25
C SER A 220 -10.38 -16.26 6.45
N ARG A 221 -10.18 -16.91 5.31
CA ARG A 221 -9.15 -16.68 4.30
C ARG A 221 -9.31 -15.29 3.67
N GLN A 222 -8.63 -14.31 4.24
CA GLN A 222 -8.44 -12.99 3.63
C GLN A 222 -7.24 -13.02 2.67
N PHE A 223 -7.34 -12.30 1.57
CA PHE A 223 -6.22 -12.06 0.66
C PHE A 223 -5.60 -10.71 0.97
N ASN A 224 -4.33 -10.68 1.35
CA ASN A 224 -3.61 -9.44 1.63
C ASN A 224 -2.67 -9.15 0.46
N PHE A 225 -2.78 -7.96 -0.14
CA PHE A 225 -1.80 -7.49 -1.12
C PHE A 225 -0.53 -6.99 -0.40
N CYS A 226 0.63 -7.39 -0.89
CA CYS A 226 1.92 -6.87 -0.44
C CYS A 226 2.44 -5.78 -1.41
N ALA A 227 3.46 -5.05 -0.97
CA ALA A 227 4.09 -4.01 -1.77
C ALA A 227 4.55 -4.45 -3.18
N HIS A 228 5.01 -5.69 -3.39
CA HIS A 228 5.42 -6.17 -4.73
C HIS A 228 4.23 -6.29 -5.68
N GLU A 229 3.07 -6.73 -5.19
CA GLU A 229 1.85 -6.83 -6.01
C GLU A 229 1.33 -5.45 -6.38
N ILE A 230 1.38 -4.51 -5.44
CA ILE A 230 0.99 -3.12 -5.70
C ILE A 230 1.96 -2.50 -6.71
N ALA A 231 3.27 -2.71 -6.57
CA ALA A 231 4.27 -2.25 -7.53
C ALA A 231 4.05 -2.84 -8.94
N ALA A 232 3.70 -4.14 -9.02
CA ALA A 232 3.33 -4.78 -10.27
C ALA A 232 2.12 -4.11 -10.91
N TYR A 233 1.06 -3.85 -10.14
CA TYR A 233 -0.13 -3.21 -10.69
C TYR A 233 0.11 -1.76 -11.14
N LEU A 234 0.94 -1.01 -10.42
CA LEU A 234 1.37 0.33 -10.87
C LEU A 234 2.16 0.26 -12.18
N ALA A 235 2.97 -0.77 -12.38
CA ALA A 235 3.68 -0.99 -13.65
C ALA A 235 2.72 -1.42 -14.78
N ILE A 236 1.69 -2.22 -14.49
CA ILE A 236 0.63 -2.57 -15.45
C ILE A 236 -0.11 -1.31 -15.89
N ILE A 237 -0.50 -0.44 -14.95
CA ILE A 237 -1.11 0.85 -15.25
C ILE A 237 -0.22 1.67 -16.18
N ASP A 238 1.07 1.80 -15.84
CA ASP A 238 2.03 2.58 -16.63
C ASP A 238 2.24 2.00 -18.04
N TYR A 239 2.27 0.68 -18.18
CA TYR A 239 2.33 -0.02 -19.47
C TYR A 239 1.10 0.29 -20.33
N TYR A 240 -0.11 0.08 -19.80
CA TYR A 240 -1.33 0.33 -20.56
C TYR A 240 -1.52 1.80 -20.89
N TRP A 241 -1.20 2.70 -19.96
CA TRP A 241 -1.31 4.13 -20.15
C TRP A 241 -0.34 4.64 -21.24
N ASN A 242 0.95 4.31 -21.13
CA ASN A 242 1.95 4.89 -22.03
C ASN A 242 2.05 4.16 -23.37
N ASN A 243 1.95 2.82 -23.37
CA ASN A 243 2.22 1.99 -24.55
C ASN A 243 0.94 1.65 -25.32
N LYS A 244 -0.19 1.45 -24.63
CA LYS A 244 -1.48 1.06 -25.24
C LYS A 244 -2.51 2.20 -25.27
N LYS A 245 -2.17 3.38 -24.73
CA LYS A 245 -3.07 4.55 -24.58
C LYS A 245 -4.41 4.22 -23.92
N ASN A 246 -4.36 3.32 -22.93
CA ASN A 246 -5.54 2.78 -22.27
C ASN A 246 -5.61 3.20 -20.79
N ILE A 247 -6.65 3.95 -20.42
CA ILE A 247 -6.90 4.43 -19.07
C ILE A 247 -7.56 3.40 -18.14
N ILE A 248 -8.16 2.35 -18.67
CA ILE A 248 -9.06 1.48 -17.91
C ILE A 248 -8.40 0.85 -16.67
N PRO A 249 -7.15 0.34 -16.72
CA PRO A 249 -6.47 -0.16 -15.52
C PRO A 249 -6.28 0.91 -14.44
N LEU A 250 -6.02 2.16 -14.82
CA LEU A 250 -5.90 3.28 -13.87
C LEU A 250 -7.27 3.61 -13.26
N GLN A 251 -8.30 3.73 -14.10
CA GLN A 251 -9.67 4.05 -13.68
C GLN A 251 -10.20 3.02 -12.68
N MET A 252 -9.87 1.74 -12.90
CA MET A 252 -10.33 0.59 -12.12
C MET A 252 -9.33 0.14 -11.05
N ASN A 253 -8.30 0.93 -10.76
CA ASN A 253 -7.29 0.58 -9.79
C ASN A 253 -7.83 0.56 -8.36
N GLN A 254 -7.74 -0.60 -7.68
CA GLN A 254 -8.14 -0.79 -6.28
C GLN A 254 -7.10 -0.27 -5.27
N PHE A 255 -5.87 0.00 -5.70
CA PHE A 255 -4.79 0.44 -4.83
C PHE A 255 -4.77 1.96 -4.67
N ALA A 256 -4.64 2.42 -3.43
CA ALA A 256 -4.43 3.82 -3.11
C ALA A 256 -3.05 4.27 -3.65
N ILE A 257 -2.98 5.36 -4.41
CA ILE A 257 -1.72 5.82 -5.03
C ILE A 257 -1.22 7.04 -4.24
N PRO A 258 -0.08 6.95 -3.52
CA PRO A 258 0.37 8.02 -2.64
C PRO A 258 0.72 9.30 -3.42
N THR A 259 0.49 10.45 -2.81
CA THR A 259 1.02 11.75 -3.24
C THR A 259 2.45 11.96 -2.75
N GLN A 260 3.19 12.93 -3.29
CA GLN A 260 4.48 13.36 -2.71
C GLN A 260 4.33 13.72 -1.22
N TYR A 261 3.21 14.32 -0.84
CA TYR A 261 2.94 14.68 0.55
C TYR A 261 2.87 13.46 1.48
N ALA A 262 2.19 12.38 1.06
CA ALA A 262 2.21 11.13 1.81
C ALA A 262 3.59 10.45 1.81
N VAL A 263 4.34 10.54 0.70
CA VAL A 263 5.72 10.05 0.63
C VAL A 263 6.62 10.77 1.62
N ASN A 264 6.53 12.10 1.72
CA ASN A 264 7.31 12.90 2.68
C ASN A 264 7.01 12.48 4.12
N PHE A 265 5.73 12.36 4.46
CA PHE A 265 5.31 11.88 5.78
C PHE A 265 5.83 10.46 6.06
N TYR A 266 5.74 9.56 5.08
CA TYR A 266 6.27 8.21 5.22
C TYR A 266 7.79 8.16 5.42
N ASN A 267 8.53 9.03 4.73
CA ASN A 267 9.97 9.17 4.91
C ASN A 267 10.31 9.62 6.33
N ILE A 268 9.56 10.58 6.90
CA ILE A 268 9.71 11.00 8.31
C ILE A 268 9.53 9.79 9.24
N LEU A 269 8.44 9.02 9.06
CA LEU A 269 8.19 7.81 9.87
C LEU A 269 9.33 6.79 9.79
N CYS A 270 10.01 6.70 8.65
CA CYS A 270 11.07 5.71 8.43
C CYS A 270 12.46 6.18 8.84
N ARG A 271 12.71 7.49 8.84
CA ARG A 271 14.06 8.07 8.90
C ARG A 271 14.30 8.99 10.09
N ASN A 272 13.24 9.53 10.69
CA ASN A 272 13.35 10.51 11.78
C ASN A 272 12.54 10.11 13.00
N THR A 273 11.68 9.08 12.93
CA THR A 273 10.80 8.71 14.05
C THR A 273 11.21 7.43 14.74
N LEU A 274 11.36 7.52 16.06
CA LEU A 274 11.42 6.42 17.00
C LEU A 274 10.17 6.39 17.86
N ILE A 275 9.92 5.26 18.51
CA ILE A 275 8.85 5.07 19.49
C ILE A 275 9.44 4.41 20.73
N GLN A 276 9.00 4.87 21.90
CA GLN A 276 9.25 4.18 23.15
C GLN A 276 7.90 4.01 23.86
N THR A 277 7.38 2.79 23.80
CA THR A 277 6.14 2.42 24.51
C THR A 277 6.40 2.22 26.00
N SER A 278 5.31 2.06 26.76
CA SER A 278 5.37 1.70 28.18
C SER A 278 6.16 0.41 28.47
N LYS A 279 6.31 -0.47 27.47
CA LYS A 279 7.02 -1.75 27.57
C LYS A 279 8.46 -1.70 27.08
N ASP A 280 8.87 -0.62 26.40
CA ASP A 280 10.17 -0.50 25.78
C ASP A 280 11.19 0.14 26.74
N LYS A 281 12.30 -0.55 27.01
CA LYS A 281 13.42 0.04 27.78
C LYS A 281 14.12 1.17 27.02
N ASN A 282 14.25 1.02 25.70
CA ASN A 282 14.92 1.98 24.82
C ASN A 282 14.04 2.31 23.62
N PRO A 283 14.18 3.51 23.02
CA PRO A 283 13.50 3.84 21.77
C PRO A 283 13.85 2.84 20.66
N ARG A 284 12.85 2.49 19.86
CA ARG A 284 12.96 1.60 18.70
C ARG A 284 12.30 2.22 17.49
N LYS A 285 12.53 1.64 16.30
CA LYS A 285 11.78 2.04 15.11
C LYS A 285 10.31 1.66 15.23
N LEU A 286 9.48 2.43 14.51
CA LEU A 286 8.09 2.07 14.27
C LEU A 286 8.02 0.75 13.48
N ASN A 287 7.19 -0.17 13.95
CA ASN A 287 6.82 -1.35 13.18
C ASN A 287 5.78 -1.00 12.10
N LYS A 288 5.51 -1.93 11.20
CA LYS A 288 4.57 -1.72 10.08
C LYS A 288 3.16 -1.33 10.52
N VAL A 289 2.67 -1.87 11.63
CA VAL A 289 1.33 -1.58 12.14
C VAL A 289 1.26 -0.18 12.74
N GLU A 290 2.30 0.24 13.45
CA GLU A 290 2.41 1.59 13.99
C GLU A 290 2.47 2.64 12.87
N LYS A 291 3.23 2.36 11.80
CA LYS A 291 3.23 3.20 10.59
C LYS A 291 1.84 3.26 9.95
N GLU A 292 1.15 2.13 9.80
CA GLU A 292 -0.20 2.07 9.25
C GLU A 292 -1.17 2.97 10.05
N ILE A 293 -1.12 2.93 11.38
CA ILE A 293 -1.94 3.78 12.25
C ILE A 293 -1.63 5.26 12.03
N LEU A 294 -0.34 5.64 11.96
CA LEU A 294 0.04 7.03 11.72
C LEU A 294 -0.34 7.50 10.31
N LEU A 295 -0.27 6.63 9.30
CA LEU A 295 -0.74 6.91 7.94
C LEU A 295 -2.25 7.13 7.89
N TRP A 296 -3.04 6.34 8.61
CA TRP A 296 -4.48 6.62 8.74
C TRP A 296 -4.76 7.90 9.51
N GLY A 297 -3.96 8.22 10.53
CA GLY A 297 -4.00 9.53 11.18
C GLY A 297 -3.73 10.69 10.22
N LEU A 298 -2.81 10.51 9.26
CA LEU A 298 -2.56 11.47 8.19
C LEU A 298 -3.79 11.63 7.28
N VAL A 299 -4.37 10.52 6.81
CA VAL A 299 -5.60 10.53 5.98
C VAL A 299 -6.75 11.21 6.73
N HIS A 300 -6.93 10.90 8.01
CA HIS A 300 -7.97 11.52 8.84
C HIS A 300 -7.79 13.04 8.91
N LYS A 301 -6.55 13.52 9.05
CA LYS A 301 -6.28 14.96 9.19
C LYS A 301 -6.30 15.72 7.85
N LYS A 302 -5.92 15.09 6.74
CA LYS A 302 -5.67 15.78 5.46
C LYS A 302 -6.59 15.34 4.32
N GLY A 303 -7.37 14.28 4.51
CA GLY A 303 -8.27 13.72 3.51
C GLY A 303 -7.56 12.86 2.47
N HIS A 304 -8.35 12.20 1.63
CA HIS A 304 -7.90 11.34 0.55
C HIS A 304 -7.01 12.08 -0.45
N ASP A 305 -7.46 13.24 -0.92
CA ASP A 305 -6.86 13.89 -2.07
C ASP A 305 -5.44 14.40 -1.81
N LYS A 306 -5.19 14.92 -0.61
CA LYS A 306 -3.85 15.37 -0.23
C LYS A 306 -2.89 14.21 0.03
N THR A 307 -3.38 12.99 0.22
CA THR A 307 -2.57 11.86 0.71
C THR A 307 -2.43 10.72 -0.28
N PHE A 308 -3.53 10.15 -0.79
CA PHE A 308 -3.52 8.96 -1.63
C PHE A 308 -4.27 9.11 -2.97
N PHE A 309 -4.23 10.34 -3.51
CA PHE A 309 -4.68 10.67 -4.86
C PHE A 309 -3.55 11.34 -5.65
N ALA A 310 -2.61 10.52 -6.13
CA ALA A 310 -1.50 11.00 -6.95
C ALA A 310 -2.00 11.75 -8.20
N ARG A 311 -1.53 13.00 -8.36
CA ARG A 311 -1.68 13.79 -9.60
C ARG A 311 -0.42 13.78 -10.45
N ASP A 312 0.73 13.53 -9.82
CA ASP A 312 2.04 13.47 -10.45
C ASP A 312 2.49 12.02 -10.68
N LYS A 313 3.50 11.86 -11.54
CA LYS A 313 4.11 10.55 -11.81
C LYS A 313 4.98 10.13 -10.61
N ILE A 314 4.70 8.95 -10.05
CA ILE A 314 5.42 8.35 -8.90
C ILE A 314 6.95 8.33 -9.07
N LYS A 315 7.44 8.19 -10.30
CA LYS A 315 8.88 8.21 -10.61
C LYS A 315 9.58 9.53 -10.30
N ASN A 316 8.82 10.62 -10.25
CA ASN A 316 9.35 11.96 -9.98
C ASN A 316 9.39 12.26 -8.48
N TYR A 317 8.86 11.37 -7.63
CA TYR A 317 8.79 11.64 -6.21
C TYR A 317 10.16 11.58 -5.52
N ASP A 318 10.35 12.45 -4.54
CA ASP A 318 11.52 12.38 -3.67
C ASP A 318 11.32 11.33 -2.57
N TRP A 319 12.10 10.26 -2.67
CA TRP A 319 12.16 9.17 -1.70
C TRP A 319 13.30 9.34 -0.67
N GLY A 320 13.91 10.53 -0.60
CA GLY A 320 14.98 10.87 0.33
C GLY A 320 16.35 10.31 -0.06
N PHE A 321 16.62 10.18 -1.37
CA PHE A 321 17.88 9.64 -1.91
C PHE A 321 18.77 10.67 -2.58
N LYS A 322 18.26 11.88 -2.84
CA LYS A 322 19.15 12.97 -3.22
C LYS A 322 19.92 13.36 -1.96
N LYS A 323 21.25 13.20 -1.98
CA LYS A 323 22.10 14.17 -1.29
C LYS A 323 21.59 15.52 -1.79
N ALA A 324 21.18 16.41 -0.89
CA ALA A 324 21.11 17.81 -1.23
C ALA A 324 22.49 18.16 -1.79
N VAL A 325 22.58 18.28 -3.11
CA VAL A 325 23.60 19.11 -3.72
C VAL A 325 23.02 20.51 -3.50
N LEU A 326 23.47 21.13 -2.41
CA LEU A 326 23.49 22.59 -2.33
C LEU A 326 24.64 23.07 -3.21
#